data_AF-A0A9P0PIH7-F1
#
_entry.id   AF-A0A9P0PIH7-F1
#
_cell.length_a   1.000
_cell.length_b   1.000
_cell.length_c   1.000
_cell.angle_alpha   90.00
_cell.angle_beta   90.00
_cell.angle_gamma   90.00
#
_symmetry.space_group_name_H-M   'P 1'
#
loop_
_entity.id
_entity.type
_entity.pdbx_description
1 polymer ?
#
loop_
_entity_poly.entity_id
_entity_poly.type
_entity_poly.pdbx_seq_one_letter_code
_entity_poly.pdbx_strand_id
1 'polypeptide(L)'
;MQDITTQKHDYVPKPYVKPVPVKPITNLFTSDCPLSNKTVNRLSYMPVDLEKVKVVPVKPVNAISKPTGKISDKTVQKMSYQPWQPSEPMDMPWAEKPKFVPPSLRMEDNTVNKMSYQPPGIYIECDDNDPDCVDCPEPPCQVPQDPCRGPQQCCMPCCCPKASC
;
A
#
# COMPACT_ATOMS: atom_id res chain seq x y z
N MET A 1 -35.01 172.98 -5.00
CA MET A 1 -35.51 172.19 -6.14
C MET A 1 -34.72 170.88 -6.13
N GLN A 2 -35.37 169.71 -6.20
CA GLN A 2 -34.66 168.41 -6.26
C GLN A 2 -34.54 168.00 -7.72
N ASP A 3 -33.30 167.79 -8.18
CA ASP A 3 -32.97 167.66 -9.62
C ASP A 3 -33.00 166.21 -10.13
N ILE A 4 -33.56 165.27 -9.36
CA ILE A 4 -33.64 163.86 -9.76
C ILE A 4 -35.09 163.41 -9.90
N THR A 5 -35.38 162.76 -11.03
CA THR A 5 -36.71 162.21 -11.31
C THR A 5 -36.91 160.91 -10.55
N THR A 6 -38.15 160.61 -10.15
CA THR A 6 -38.52 159.36 -9.45
C THR A 6 -38.05 158.13 -10.23
N GLN A 7 -38.12 158.18 -11.56
CA GLN A 7 -37.60 157.13 -12.43
C GLN A 7 -36.10 156.84 -12.20
N LYS A 8 -35.26 157.88 -12.05
CA LYS A 8 -33.82 157.69 -11.81
C LYS A 8 -33.52 157.20 -10.39
N HIS A 9 -34.38 157.56 -9.43
CA HIS A 9 -34.23 157.12 -8.04
C HIS A 9 -34.66 155.65 -7.86
N ASP A 10 -35.72 155.22 -8.52
CA ASP A 10 -36.34 153.91 -8.25
C ASP A 10 -35.77 152.79 -9.13
N TYR A 11 -35.28 153.12 -10.33
CA TYR A 11 -34.72 152.15 -11.28
C TYR A 11 -33.19 152.15 -11.27
N VAL A 12 -32.61 151.82 -10.11
CA VAL A 12 -31.17 151.62 -9.92
C VAL A 12 -30.82 150.15 -10.19
N PRO A 13 -29.64 149.83 -10.78
CA PRO A 13 -29.20 148.45 -10.94
C PRO A 13 -29.22 147.69 -9.61
N LYS A 14 -30.06 146.64 -9.54
CA LYS A 14 -30.11 145.76 -8.37
C LYS A 14 -28.93 144.79 -8.38
N PRO A 15 -28.33 144.45 -7.23
CA PRO A 15 -27.26 143.46 -7.18
C PRO A 15 -27.79 142.09 -7.62
N TYR A 16 -27.11 141.48 -8.58
CA TYR A 16 -27.40 140.11 -9.02
C TYR A 16 -26.67 139.11 -8.13
N VAL A 17 -27.41 138.19 -7.52
CA VAL A 17 -26.86 137.07 -6.74
C VAL A 17 -27.01 135.79 -7.55
N LYS A 18 -25.91 135.07 -7.79
CA LYS A 18 -25.93 133.77 -8.47
C LYS A 18 -26.57 132.73 -7.55
N PRO A 19 -27.63 132.01 -7.97
CA PRO A 19 -28.21 130.94 -7.17
C PRO A 19 -27.22 129.78 -7.02
N VAL A 20 -27.23 129.13 -5.85
CA VAL A 20 -26.40 127.94 -5.58
C VAL A 20 -27.00 126.75 -6.34
N PRO A 21 -26.19 125.96 -7.08
CA PRO A 21 -26.69 124.78 -7.78
C PRO A 21 -27.14 123.70 -6.79
N VAL A 22 -28.39 123.24 -6.91
CA VAL A 22 -28.88 122.06 -6.19
C VAL A 22 -28.42 120.81 -6.94
N LYS A 23 -27.43 120.10 -6.39
CA LYS A 23 -26.97 118.83 -6.96
C LYS A 23 -27.80 117.67 -6.40
N PRO A 24 -28.47 116.86 -7.25
CA PRO A 24 -29.16 115.66 -6.76
C PRO A 24 -28.15 114.66 -6.20
N ILE A 25 -28.54 113.97 -5.13
CA ILE A 25 -27.74 112.89 -4.55
C ILE A 25 -27.71 111.74 -5.55
N THR A 26 -26.50 111.27 -5.90
CA THR A 26 -26.31 110.20 -6.88
C THR A 26 -26.68 108.85 -6.25
N ASN A 27 -27.77 108.21 -6.71
CA ASN A 27 -28.19 106.88 -6.25
C ASN A 27 -27.63 105.72 -7.10
N LEU A 28 -26.55 105.98 -7.84
CA LEU A 28 -25.93 104.98 -8.71
C LEU A 28 -24.87 104.21 -7.90
N PHE A 29 -25.16 102.95 -7.59
CA PHE A 29 -24.22 102.04 -6.95
C PHE A 29 -23.78 100.96 -7.93
N THR A 30 -22.48 100.68 -7.99
CA THR A 30 -21.95 99.50 -8.67
C THR A 30 -22.08 98.28 -7.75
N SER A 31 -22.53 97.15 -8.30
CA SER A 31 -22.55 95.90 -7.56
C SER A 31 -21.12 95.43 -7.25
N ASP A 32 -20.84 95.13 -5.99
CA ASP A 32 -19.56 94.55 -5.54
C ASP A 32 -19.54 93.01 -5.62
N CYS A 33 -20.55 92.39 -6.26
CA CYS A 33 -20.67 90.94 -6.30
C CYS A 33 -19.68 90.35 -7.33
N PRO A 34 -18.74 89.49 -6.91
CA PRO A 34 -17.80 88.87 -7.83
C PRO A 34 -18.49 87.87 -8.76
N LEU A 35 -17.97 87.75 -9.98
CA LEU A 35 -18.44 86.76 -10.94
C LEU A 35 -18.17 85.33 -10.44
N SER A 36 -19.13 84.43 -10.60
CA SER A 36 -18.96 83.02 -10.23
C SER A 36 -17.84 82.36 -11.04
N ASN A 37 -16.81 81.87 -10.36
CA ASN A 37 -15.68 81.15 -10.97
C ASN A 37 -15.94 79.63 -11.15
N LYS A 38 -17.21 79.20 -11.12
CA LYS A 38 -17.58 77.78 -11.25
C LYS A 38 -18.04 77.51 -12.68
N THR A 39 -17.24 76.77 -13.44
CA THR A 39 -17.61 76.30 -14.77
C THR A 39 -18.48 75.04 -14.68
N VAL A 40 -19.26 74.76 -15.73
CA VAL A 40 -20.06 73.52 -15.83
C VAL A 40 -19.18 72.29 -15.65
N ASN A 41 -18.00 72.27 -16.28
CA ASN A 41 -17.05 71.17 -16.16
C ASN A 41 -16.64 70.90 -14.69
N ARG A 42 -16.29 71.95 -13.94
CA ARG A 42 -15.90 71.83 -12.52
C ARG A 42 -17.04 71.31 -11.63
N LEU A 43 -18.29 71.57 -12.00
CA LEU A 43 -19.46 71.09 -11.28
C LEU A 43 -19.88 69.68 -11.68
N SER A 44 -19.71 69.32 -12.95
CA SER A 44 -20.13 68.02 -13.50
C SER A 44 -19.13 66.89 -13.21
N TYR A 45 -17.83 67.20 -13.13
CA TYR A 45 -16.77 66.19 -12.98
C TYR A 45 -16.07 66.31 -11.62
N MET A 46 -16.80 66.05 -10.54
CA MET A 46 -16.20 65.95 -9.21
C MET A 46 -15.45 64.62 -9.03
N PRO A 47 -14.33 64.62 -8.28
CA PRO A 47 -13.62 63.38 -7.98
C PRO A 47 -14.54 62.43 -7.21
N VAL A 48 -14.56 61.17 -7.65
CA VAL A 48 -15.32 60.10 -7.01
C VAL A 48 -14.47 59.48 -5.92
N ASP A 49 -15.06 59.20 -4.76
CA ASP A 49 -14.41 58.46 -3.67
C ASP A 49 -14.07 57.02 -4.13
N LEU A 50 -12.81 56.81 -4.51
CA LEU A 50 -12.32 55.52 -5.00
C LEU A 50 -12.44 54.40 -3.97
N GLU A 51 -12.42 54.73 -2.67
CA GLU A 51 -12.63 53.74 -1.60
C GLU A 51 -14.04 53.16 -1.62
N LYS A 52 -15.06 53.97 -1.93
CA LYS A 52 -16.46 53.52 -1.99
C LYS A 52 -16.77 52.73 -3.26
N VAL A 53 -15.99 52.94 -4.32
CA VAL A 53 -16.19 52.30 -5.64
C VAL A 53 -15.29 51.06 -5.82
N LYS A 54 -14.47 50.72 -4.83
CA LYS A 54 -13.56 49.59 -4.92
C LYS A 54 -14.34 48.27 -5.00
N VAL A 55 -14.45 47.72 -6.20
CA VAL A 55 -15.04 46.40 -6.43
C VAL A 55 -14.09 45.33 -5.86
N VAL A 56 -14.60 44.53 -4.93
CA VAL A 56 -13.86 43.37 -4.42
C VAL A 56 -13.95 42.25 -5.46
N PRO A 57 -12.81 41.67 -5.91
CA PRO A 57 -12.86 40.57 -6.86
C PRO A 57 -13.51 39.34 -6.22
N VAL A 58 -14.52 38.79 -6.88
CA VAL A 58 -15.17 37.53 -6.49
C VAL A 58 -14.21 36.39 -6.82
N LYS A 59 -13.59 35.80 -5.79
CA LYS A 59 -12.75 34.61 -5.96
C LYS A 59 -13.63 33.36 -5.87
N PRO A 60 -13.55 32.42 -6.83
CA PRO A 60 -14.29 31.18 -6.74
C PRO A 60 -13.81 30.40 -5.50
N VAL A 61 -14.75 30.05 -4.63
CA VAL A 61 -14.47 29.19 -3.47
C VAL A 61 -14.59 27.75 -3.92
N ASN A 62 -13.57 26.93 -3.64
CA ASN A 62 -13.62 25.50 -3.93
C ASN A 62 -14.71 24.86 -3.05
N ALA A 63 -15.83 24.48 -3.66
CA ALA A 63 -16.94 23.80 -2.99
C ALA A 63 -16.68 22.30 -2.74
N ILE A 64 -15.54 21.78 -3.24
CA ILE A 64 -15.18 20.37 -3.13
C ILE A 64 -14.28 20.19 -1.90
N SER A 65 -14.72 19.37 -0.95
CA SER A 65 -13.89 18.96 0.17
C SER A 65 -12.80 17.99 -0.28
N LYS A 66 -11.60 18.11 0.30
CA LYS A 66 -10.52 17.17 0.02
C LYS A 66 -10.91 15.79 0.56
N PRO A 67 -10.73 14.70 -0.22
CA PRO A 67 -10.96 13.36 0.29
C PRO A 67 -10.06 13.13 1.50
N THR A 68 -10.66 12.91 2.67
CA THR A 68 -9.95 12.73 3.94
C THR A 68 -9.58 11.26 4.19
N GLY A 69 -10.25 10.34 3.50
CA GLY A 69 -10.06 8.90 3.67
C GLY A 69 -8.85 8.34 2.92
N LYS A 70 -8.21 7.33 3.51
CA LYS A 70 -7.23 6.48 2.80
C LYS A 70 -7.98 5.57 1.83
N ILE A 71 -7.47 5.44 0.61
CA ILE A 71 -7.92 4.40 -0.31
C ILE A 71 -7.44 3.04 0.21
N SER A 72 -8.18 1.96 -0.05
CA SER A 72 -7.79 0.63 0.41
C SER A 72 -6.53 0.14 -0.31
N ASP A 73 -5.46 -0.15 0.45
CA ASP A 73 -4.17 -0.60 -0.10
C ASP A 73 -4.10 -2.13 -0.35
N LYS A 74 -5.18 -2.85 -0.06
CA LYS A 74 -5.27 -4.31 -0.17
C LYS A 74 -5.90 -4.69 -1.51
N THR A 75 -5.14 -5.40 -2.32
CA THR A 75 -5.62 -5.99 -3.58
C THR A 75 -6.30 -7.33 -3.31
N VAL A 76 -7.12 -7.80 -4.25
CA VAL A 76 -7.74 -9.15 -4.19
C VAL A 76 -6.68 -10.22 -3.98
N GLN A 77 -5.53 -10.11 -4.67
CA GLN A 77 -4.39 -11.00 -4.49
C GLN A 77 -3.92 -11.09 -3.03
N LYS A 78 -3.74 -9.96 -2.34
CA LYS A 78 -3.30 -9.92 -0.94
C LYS A 78 -4.35 -10.48 0.02
N MET A 79 -5.62 -10.43 -0.36
CA MET A 79 -6.73 -10.95 0.44
C MET A 79 -6.92 -12.46 0.23
N SER A 80 -6.74 -12.94 -0.99
CA SER A 80 -6.99 -14.34 -1.38
C SER A 80 -5.82 -15.27 -1.10
N TYR A 81 -4.58 -14.79 -1.20
CA TYR A 81 -3.38 -15.62 -1.07
C TYR A 81 -2.60 -15.28 0.21
N GLN A 82 -3.16 -15.67 1.35
CA GLN A 82 -2.48 -15.56 2.64
C GLN A 82 -1.58 -16.79 2.89
N PRO A 83 -0.47 -16.63 3.63
CA PRO A 83 0.37 -17.76 3.99
C PRO A 83 -0.45 -18.80 4.77
N TRP A 84 -0.47 -20.03 4.26
CA TRP A 84 -1.11 -21.17 4.91
C TRP A 84 -0.06 -22.03 5.60
N GLN A 85 -0.40 -22.55 6.78
CA GLN A 85 0.42 -23.52 7.51
C GLN A 85 -0.10 -24.94 7.22
N PRO A 86 0.77 -25.87 6.79
CA PRO A 86 0.40 -27.27 6.65
C PRO A 86 -0.20 -27.83 7.93
N SER A 87 -1.31 -28.57 7.81
CA SER A 87 -1.85 -29.35 8.92
C SER A 87 -0.86 -30.44 9.30
N GLU A 88 -0.81 -30.77 10.59
CA GLU A 88 -0.03 -31.91 11.05
C GLU A 88 -0.48 -33.20 10.34
N PRO A 89 0.46 -34.08 9.94
CA PRO A 89 0.11 -35.34 9.32
C PRO A 89 -0.70 -36.19 10.31
N MET A 90 -1.84 -36.72 9.87
CA MET A 90 -2.59 -37.71 10.65
C MET A 90 -1.91 -39.07 10.59
N ASP A 91 -1.93 -39.80 11.71
CA ASP A 91 -1.48 -41.19 11.76
C ASP A 91 -2.42 -42.08 10.91
N MET A 92 -1.85 -42.74 9.90
CA MET A 92 -2.56 -43.59 8.95
C MET A 92 -2.01 -45.02 9.00
N PRO A 93 -2.45 -45.86 9.97
CA PRO A 93 -1.87 -47.19 10.18
C PRO A 93 -2.08 -48.13 8.97
N TRP A 94 -3.07 -47.87 8.12
CA TRP A 94 -3.33 -48.62 6.89
C TRP A 94 -2.42 -48.22 5.71
N ALA A 95 -1.75 -47.07 5.78
CA ALA A 95 -0.84 -46.56 4.76
C ALA A 95 0.64 -46.77 5.15
N GLU A 96 0.90 -47.36 6.32
CA GLU A 96 2.25 -47.70 6.76
C GLU A 96 2.81 -48.85 5.92
N LYS A 97 4.05 -48.68 5.42
CA LYS A 97 4.74 -49.72 4.67
C LYS A 97 4.99 -50.93 5.60
N PRO A 98 4.58 -52.15 5.23
CA PRO A 98 4.82 -53.32 6.05
C PRO A 98 6.32 -53.55 6.20
N LYS A 99 6.75 -53.93 7.41
CA LYS A 99 8.13 -54.35 7.66
C LYS A 99 8.35 -55.73 7.08
N PHE A 100 9.50 -55.96 6.43
CA PHE A 100 9.85 -57.27 5.89
C PHE A 100 10.00 -58.30 7.01
N VAL A 101 9.35 -59.46 6.84
CA VAL A 101 9.45 -60.61 7.75
C VAL A 101 10.12 -61.77 6.98
N PRO A 102 11.31 -62.23 7.39
CA PRO A 102 11.96 -63.35 6.72
C PRO A 102 11.20 -64.66 6.98
N PRO A 103 11.19 -65.62 6.02
CA PRO A 103 10.58 -66.94 6.22
C PRO A 103 11.22 -67.72 7.38
N SER A 104 10.39 -68.43 8.15
CA SER A 104 10.86 -69.30 9.25
C SER A 104 11.47 -70.61 8.77
N LEU A 105 11.00 -71.11 7.63
CA LEU A 105 11.47 -72.34 7.02
C LEU A 105 12.66 -72.04 6.11
N ARG A 106 13.68 -72.90 6.17
CA ARG A 106 14.77 -72.87 5.20
C ARG A 106 14.24 -73.35 3.84
N MET A 107 14.83 -72.82 2.77
CA MET A 107 14.57 -73.30 1.42
C MET A 107 15.11 -74.73 1.28
N GLU A 108 14.41 -75.60 0.56
CA GLU A 108 14.91 -76.94 0.25
C GLU A 108 16.06 -76.84 -0.76
N ASP A 109 17.23 -77.40 -0.40
CA ASP A 109 18.44 -77.36 -1.23
C ASP A 109 18.58 -78.59 -2.16
N ASN A 110 17.55 -79.43 -2.26
CA ASN A 110 17.60 -80.66 -3.06
C ASN A 110 17.09 -80.42 -4.47
N THR A 111 17.98 -80.57 -5.45
CA THR A 111 17.61 -80.56 -6.88
C THR A 111 17.19 -81.96 -7.33
N VAL A 112 16.40 -82.04 -8.40
CA VAL A 112 16.02 -83.32 -9.02
C VAL A 112 17.25 -84.16 -9.34
N ASN A 113 18.35 -83.54 -9.81
CA ASN A 113 19.60 -84.26 -10.10
C ASN A 113 20.19 -84.92 -8.83
N LYS A 114 20.28 -84.20 -7.71
CA LYS A 114 20.78 -84.72 -6.44
C LYS A 114 19.93 -85.87 -5.89
N MET A 115 18.61 -85.84 -6.15
CA MET A 115 17.70 -86.93 -5.77
C MET A 115 17.75 -88.12 -6.73
N SER A 116 17.92 -87.88 -8.03
CA SER A 116 17.85 -88.90 -9.07
C SER A 116 19.15 -89.68 -9.28
N TYR A 117 20.31 -89.06 -9.04
CA TYR A 117 21.61 -89.68 -9.29
C TYR A 117 22.39 -89.84 -7.98
N GLN A 118 22.00 -90.83 -7.17
CA GLN A 118 22.84 -91.30 -6.08
C GLN A 118 24.11 -91.94 -6.67
N PRO A 119 25.27 -91.85 -6.00
CA PRO A 119 26.49 -92.45 -6.50
C PRO A 119 26.26 -93.95 -6.76
N PRO A 120 26.61 -94.46 -7.95
CA PRO A 120 26.41 -95.87 -8.29
C PRO A 120 27.35 -96.72 -7.40
N GLY A 121 26.78 -97.27 -6.33
CA GLY A 121 27.41 -98.33 -5.55
C GLY A 121 27.23 -99.66 -6.29
N ILE A 122 28.30 -100.45 -6.36
CA ILE A 122 28.15 -101.89 -6.65
C ILE A 122 27.38 -102.46 -5.45
N TYR A 123 26.18 -102.97 -5.71
CA TYR A 123 25.42 -103.71 -4.70
C TYR A 123 26.16 -105.03 -4.48
N ILE A 124 26.96 -105.09 -3.41
CA ILE A 124 27.46 -106.34 -2.89
C ILE A 124 26.32 -106.84 -2.00
N GLU A 125 25.64 -107.91 -2.42
CA GLU A 125 24.72 -108.61 -1.53
C GLU A 125 25.56 -109.17 -0.37
N CYS A 126 25.33 -108.67 0.85
CA CYS A 126 25.92 -109.27 2.04
C CYS A 126 25.40 -110.72 2.12
N ASP A 127 26.27 -111.71 1.95
CA ASP A 127 25.97 -113.11 2.29
C ASP A 127 25.89 -113.19 3.82
N ASP A 128 24.94 -113.95 4.36
CA ASP A 128 24.64 -114.06 5.81
C ASP A 128 25.83 -114.62 6.64
N ASN A 129 26.95 -114.95 6.01
CA ASN A 129 28.12 -115.56 6.62
C ASN A 129 29.34 -114.64 6.76
N ASP A 130 29.28 -113.36 6.37
CA ASP A 130 30.39 -112.40 6.52
C ASP A 130 30.19 -111.43 7.71
N PRO A 131 30.99 -111.52 8.79
CA PRO A 131 30.84 -110.70 9.99
C PRO A 131 31.25 -109.22 9.83
N ASP A 132 31.78 -108.82 8.68
CA ASP A 132 32.25 -107.45 8.40
C ASP A 132 31.30 -106.62 7.52
N CYS A 133 30.18 -107.19 7.05
CA CYS A 133 29.15 -106.46 6.28
C CYS A 133 28.21 -105.71 7.22
N VAL A 134 28.62 -104.52 7.67
CA VAL A 134 27.79 -103.66 8.52
C VAL A 134 26.97 -102.71 7.63
N ASP A 135 25.65 -102.87 7.63
CA ASP A 135 24.72 -101.91 7.02
C ASP A 135 25.04 -100.49 7.50
N CYS A 136 25.30 -99.58 6.57
CA CYS A 136 25.62 -98.20 6.90
C CYS A 136 24.43 -97.56 7.63
N PRO A 137 24.56 -97.16 8.90
CA PRO A 137 23.46 -96.55 9.63
C PRO A 137 23.14 -95.19 8.99
N GLU A 138 21.88 -95.00 8.61
CA GLU A 138 21.37 -93.71 8.17
C GLU A 138 21.65 -92.65 9.24
N PRO A 139 22.35 -91.55 8.92
CA PRO A 139 22.61 -90.52 9.91
C PRO A 139 21.27 -89.90 10.35
N PRO A 140 20.99 -89.83 11.67
CA PRO A 140 19.72 -89.30 12.16
C PRO A 140 19.56 -87.83 11.78
N CYS A 141 18.44 -87.49 11.15
CA CYS A 141 17.99 -86.13 10.89
C CYS A 141 17.60 -85.44 12.21
N GLN A 142 18.57 -85.12 13.07
CA GLN A 142 18.35 -84.32 14.27
C GLN A 142 18.92 -82.91 14.06
N VAL A 143 18.01 -81.97 13.85
CA VAL A 143 18.25 -80.52 13.92
C VAL A 143 18.60 -80.15 15.36
N PRO A 144 19.76 -79.52 15.65
CA PRO A 144 20.07 -79.03 17.00
C PRO A 144 19.07 -77.94 17.40
N GLN A 145 18.37 -78.15 18.51
CA GLN A 145 17.35 -77.27 19.09
C GLN A 145 17.93 -76.19 20.03
N ASP A 146 19.08 -75.61 19.72
CA ASP A 146 19.66 -74.57 20.60
C ASP A 146 19.56 -73.16 20.01
N PRO A 147 18.77 -72.25 20.61
CA PRO A 147 18.83 -70.83 20.30
C PRO A 147 20.11 -70.24 20.89
N CYS A 148 20.99 -69.75 20.03
CA CYS A 148 22.25 -69.09 20.37
C CYS A 148 22.04 -68.02 21.47
N ARG A 149 22.65 -68.23 22.65
CA ARG A 149 22.70 -67.27 23.76
C ARG A 149 24.09 -66.63 23.81
N GLY A 150 24.20 -65.39 23.32
CA GLY A 150 25.39 -64.56 23.53
C GLY A 150 25.43 -63.34 22.60
N PRO A 151 25.83 -62.15 23.09
CA PRO A 151 26.00 -60.98 22.23
C PRO A 151 27.36 -61.09 21.52
N GLN A 152 27.29 -61.26 20.20
CA GLN A 152 28.42 -61.28 19.25
C GLN A 152 29.18 -62.62 19.12
N GLN A 153 28.58 -63.55 18.39
CA GLN A 153 29.30 -64.55 17.58
C GLN A 153 28.41 -64.98 16.40
N CYS A 154 28.97 -65.02 15.20
CA CYS A 154 28.29 -65.26 13.94
C CYS A 154 27.49 -66.57 13.92
N CYS A 155 26.18 -66.49 13.71
CA CYS A 155 25.31 -67.65 13.45
C CYS A 155 25.36 -68.08 11.98
N MET A 156 26.49 -68.60 11.53
CA MET A 156 26.64 -69.26 10.24
C MET A 156 27.42 -70.57 10.45
N PRO A 157 26.98 -71.72 9.93
CA PRO A 157 27.76 -72.95 9.97
C PRO A 157 28.93 -72.94 8.95
N CYS A 158 29.26 -71.78 8.37
CA CYS A 158 30.36 -71.65 7.41
C CYS A 158 31.58 -70.98 8.05
N CYS A 159 32.14 -71.61 9.08
CA CYS A 159 33.58 -71.51 9.32
C CYS A 159 34.28 -72.50 8.38
N CYS A 160 34.26 -72.22 7.07
CA CYS A 160 35.27 -72.81 6.20
C CYS A 160 36.62 -72.20 6.59
N PRO A 161 37.67 -73.01 6.87
CA PRO A 161 39.01 -72.47 7.01
C PRO A 161 39.37 -71.75 5.72
N LYS A 162 40.03 -70.59 5.89
CA LYS A 162 40.62 -69.79 4.82
C LYS A 162 41.28 -70.70 3.79
N ALA A 163 40.98 -70.45 2.51
CA ALA A 163 41.78 -70.96 1.41
C ALA A 163 43.26 -70.62 1.68
N SER A 164 44.07 -71.66 1.82
CA SER A 164 45.52 -71.63 1.69
C SER A 164 45.88 -72.51 0.50
N CYS A 165 46.88 -72.05 -0.25
CA CYS A 165 47.43 -72.66 -1.46
C CYS A 165 47.62 -74.17 -1.38
#